data_AF-A0A3P7P1L1-F1
#
_entry.id   AF-A0A3P7P1L1-F1
#
_cell.length_a   1.000
_cell.length_b   1.000
_cell.length_c   1.000
_cell.angle_alpha   90.00
_cell.angle_beta   90.00
_cell.angle_gamma   90.00
#
_symmetry.space_group_name_H-M   'P 1'
#
loop_
_entity.id
_entity.type
_entity.pdbx_description
1 polymer ?
#
loop_
_entity_poly.entity_id
_entity_poly.type
_entity_poly.pdbx_seq_one_letter_code
_entity_poly.pdbx_strand_id
1 'polypeptide(L)'
;MCIAVKSLLKFVISTINVVLGIGFLIVALLGLLLKTSQGFVRSILNKAFSFGAQIDNEDAEYLTNFVLDNATGVSVILIVVGLALAALCFVGAFASCCGCGLLLKIYAIILAVLLVAQIVAVAVLFSDPVKLTQSIITAMNELLKTFGKTNEVGQASTAIWTLAMTYNGTCCGMDGAEDFKTISQLNDAPAPCCKHPDPNTKTGCSIDEAIKKGVPGCRERIQSFTYDNLKMIMYVAIAAIVIQASLFSSPL
;
A
#
# COMPACT_ATOMS: atom_id res chain seq x y z
N MET A 1 -31.27 -25.85 12.79
CA MET A 1 -29.90 -25.53 13.24
C MET A 1 -29.90 -25.36 14.75
N CYS A 2 -29.15 -26.16 15.52
CA CYS A 2 -29.19 -26.18 16.98
C CYS A 2 -28.81 -24.82 17.60
N ILE A 3 -29.45 -24.47 18.73
CA ILE A 3 -29.18 -23.23 19.50
C ILE A 3 -27.69 -23.10 19.85
N ALA A 4 -27.04 -24.22 20.20
CA ALA A 4 -25.61 -24.30 20.47
C ALA A 4 -24.74 -23.87 19.28
N VAL A 5 -25.12 -24.26 18.05
CA VAL A 5 -24.37 -23.93 16.83
C VAL A 5 -24.47 -22.43 16.52
N LYS A 6 -25.65 -21.82 16.70
CA LYS A 6 -25.83 -20.37 16.53
C LYS A 6 -25.01 -19.56 17.54
N SER A 7 -24.99 -20.01 18.79
CA SER A 7 -24.23 -19.34 19.86
C SER A 7 -22.72 -19.44 19.62
N LEU A 8 -22.22 -20.64 19.27
CA LEU A 8 -20.82 -20.87 18.92
C LEU A 8 -20.37 -19.99 17.75
N LEU A 9 -21.20 -19.87 16.73
CA LEU A 9 -20.87 -19.10 15.54
C LEU A 9 -20.79 -17.60 15.81
N LYS A 10 -21.71 -17.04 16.60
CA LYS A 10 -21.63 -15.63 17.06
C LYS A 10 -20.38 -15.37 17.89
N PHE A 11 -19.99 -16.33 18.72
CA PHE A 11 -18.75 -16.24 19.49
C PHE A 11 -17.53 -16.19 18.57
N VAL A 12 -17.45 -17.10 17.59
CA VAL A 12 -16.35 -17.13 16.60
C VAL A 12 -16.26 -15.82 15.80
N ILE A 13 -17.38 -15.29 15.30
CA ILE A 13 -17.41 -14.01 14.57
C ILE A 13 -16.90 -12.87 15.44
N SER A 14 -17.37 -12.80 16.69
CA SER A 14 -16.94 -11.79 17.64
C SER A 14 -15.43 -11.89 17.87
N THR A 15 -14.90 -13.10 18.10
CA THR A 15 -13.46 -13.33 18.28
C THR A 15 -12.66 -12.90 17.06
N ILE A 16 -13.05 -13.30 15.85
CA ILE A 16 -12.33 -12.91 14.61
C ILE A 16 -12.34 -11.40 14.43
N ASN A 17 -13.49 -10.75 14.60
CA ASN A 17 -13.61 -9.30 14.48
C ASN A 17 -12.79 -8.56 15.53
N VAL A 18 -12.73 -9.04 16.78
CA VAL A 18 -11.87 -8.42 17.80
C VAL A 18 -10.39 -8.56 17.43
N VAL A 19 -9.96 -9.74 16.99
CA VAL A 19 -8.56 -9.98 16.57
C VAL A 19 -8.18 -9.09 15.38
N LEU A 20 -9.03 -9.03 14.35
CA LEU A 20 -8.82 -8.15 13.19
C LEU A 20 -8.85 -6.68 13.60
N GLY A 21 -9.79 -6.28 14.46
CA GLY A 21 -9.90 -4.91 14.97
C GLY A 21 -8.64 -4.46 15.71
N ILE A 22 -8.08 -5.32 16.57
CA ILE A 22 -6.80 -5.07 17.23
C ILE A 22 -5.66 -4.96 16.20
N GLY A 23 -5.62 -5.85 15.20
CA GLY A 23 -4.66 -5.77 14.11
C GLY A 23 -4.70 -4.43 13.37
N PHE A 24 -5.89 -3.94 13.02
CA PHE A 24 -6.06 -2.65 12.35
C PHE A 24 -5.76 -1.45 13.25
N LEU A 25 -6.01 -1.55 14.56
CA LEU A 25 -5.53 -0.55 15.52
C LEU A 25 -4.01 -0.51 15.58
N ILE A 26 -3.34 -1.66 15.54
CA ILE A 26 -1.87 -1.70 15.44
C ILE A 26 -1.41 -0.99 14.16
N VAL A 27 -2.05 -1.23 13.01
CA VAL A 27 -1.74 -0.50 11.77
C VAL A 27 -1.91 1.02 11.91
N ALA A 28 -2.99 1.48 12.56
CA ALA A 28 -3.19 2.90 12.82
C ALA A 28 -2.11 3.47 13.77
N LEU A 29 -1.73 2.73 14.80
CA LEU A 29 -0.64 3.09 15.71
C LEU A 29 0.71 3.14 14.98
N LEU A 30 0.97 2.20 14.07
CA LEU A 30 2.16 2.24 13.20
C LEU A 30 2.16 3.52 12.35
N GLY A 31 1.02 3.90 11.76
CA GLY A 31 0.88 5.17 11.05
C GLY A 31 1.21 6.37 11.95
N LEU A 32 0.68 6.41 13.17
CA LEU A 32 0.99 7.48 14.13
C LEU A 32 2.48 7.53 14.50
N LEU A 33 3.11 6.37 14.71
CA LEU A 33 4.54 6.26 14.99
C LEU A 33 5.39 6.69 13.80
N LEU A 34 4.99 6.35 12.56
CA LEU A 34 5.65 6.83 11.35
C LEU A 34 5.57 8.36 11.22
N LYS A 35 4.47 8.96 11.66
CA LYS A 35 4.29 10.42 11.64
C LYS A 35 5.12 11.15 12.70
N THR A 36 5.33 10.52 13.86
CA THR A 36 5.85 11.20 15.06
C THR A 36 7.27 10.79 15.45
N SER A 37 7.72 9.59 15.08
CA SER A 37 8.96 9.01 15.56
C SER A 37 9.92 8.68 14.43
N GLN A 38 10.93 9.54 14.26
CA GLN A 38 11.99 9.30 13.28
C GLN A 38 12.78 8.01 13.58
N GLY A 39 13.05 7.72 14.86
CA GLY A 39 13.74 6.50 15.27
C GLY A 39 12.98 5.23 14.90
N PHE A 40 11.65 5.29 14.96
CA PHE A 40 10.79 4.18 14.55
C PHE A 40 10.84 3.93 13.04
N VAL A 41 10.72 4.99 12.23
CA VAL A 41 10.85 4.91 10.76
C VAL A 41 12.18 4.29 10.37
N ARG A 42 13.30 4.76 10.95
CA ARG A 42 14.64 4.19 10.71
C ARG A 42 14.71 2.70 11.03
N SER A 43 14.14 2.28 12.16
CA SER A 43 14.14 0.87 12.56
C SER A 43 13.32 -0.02 11.61
N ILE A 44 12.14 0.45 11.18
CA ILE A 44 11.31 -0.27 10.20
C ILE A 44 12.03 -0.39 8.86
N LEU A 45 12.58 0.70 8.34
CA LEU A 45 13.25 0.69 7.03
C LEU A 45 14.47 -0.23 7.04
N ASN A 46 15.30 -0.17 8.08
CA ASN A 46 16.44 -1.08 8.23
C ASN A 46 16.02 -2.56 8.27
N LYS A 47 14.91 -2.88 8.95
CA LYS A 47 14.35 -4.24 8.96
C LYS A 47 13.76 -4.62 7.61
N ALA A 48 13.09 -3.70 6.92
CA ALA A 48 12.49 -3.97 5.62
C ALA A 48 13.58 -4.25 4.58
N PHE A 49 14.66 -3.48 4.57
CA PHE A 49 15.80 -3.69 3.68
C PHE A 49 16.51 -5.01 3.98
N SER A 50 16.67 -5.39 5.25
CA SER A 50 17.33 -6.66 5.60
C SER A 50 16.49 -7.91 5.31
N PHE A 51 15.15 -7.81 5.30
CA PHE A 51 14.27 -8.97 5.12
C PHE A 51 14.05 -9.35 3.64
N GLY A 52 14.31 -8.44 2.70
CA GLY A 52 13.90 -8.68 1.32
C GLY A 52 14.54 -7.80 0.24
N ALA A 53 15.67 -7.14 0.51
CA ALA A 53 16.28 -6.26 -0.48
C ALA A 53 17.82 -6.41 -0.55
N GLN A 54 18.37 -6.61 -1.75
CA GLN A 54 19.77 -6.30 -2.02
C GLN A 54 19.86 -4.79 -2.33
N ILE A 55 19.88 -3.98 -1.27
CA ILE A 55 20.06 -2.51 -1.37
C ILE A 55 21.42 -2.18 -0.80
N ASP A 56 22.19 -1.36 -1.52
CA ASP A 56 23.48 -0.88 -1.03
C ASP A 56 23.29 0.06 0.17
N ASN A 57 24.28 0.14 1.05
CA ASN A 57 24.19 0.92 2.28
C ASN A 57 23.93 2.42 2.00
N GLU A 58 24.47 2.94 0.89
CA GLU A 58 24.25 4.33 0.46
C GLU A 58 22.78 4.59 0.07
N ASP A 59 22.20 3.72 -0.76
CA ASP A 59 20.79 3.78 -1.17
C ASP A 59 19.85 3.63 0.03
N ALA A 60 20.20 2.76 0.99
CA ALA A 60 19.43 2.56 2.20
C ALA A 60 19.41 3.82 3.08
N GLU A 61 20.54 4.52 3.23
CA GLU A 61 20.60 5.77 3.98
C GLU A 61 19.81 6.89 3.27
N TYR A 62 19.96 7.01 1.96
CA TYR A 62 19.19 7.96 1.15
C TYR A 62 17.69 7.74 1.30
N LEU A 63 17.21 6.50 1.09
CA LEU A 63 15.80 6.16 1.22
C LEU A 63 15.28 6.42 2.63
N THR A 64 16.10 6.13 3.64
CA THR A 64 15.74 6.37 5.04
C THR A 64 15.51 7.86 5.31
N ASN A 65 16.44 8.71 4.92
CA ASN A 65 16.29 10.15 5.13
C ASN A 65 15.15 10.73 4.27
N PHE A 66 15.01 10.28 3.03
CA PHE A 66 13.93 10.71 2.15
C PHE A 66 12.54 10.35 2.67
N VAL A 67 12.37 9.12 3.16
CA VAL A 67 11.09 8.67 3.73
C VAL A 67 10.79 9.42 5.02
N LEU A 68 11.78 9.75 5.85
CA LEU A 68 11.57 10.59 7.03
C LEU A 68 10.95 11.94 6.67
N ASP A 69 11.39 12.55 5.57
CA ASP A 69 10.88 13.85 5.11
C ASP A 69 9.50 13.75 4.44
N ASN A 70 9.12 12.56 3.93
CA ASN A 70 7.88 12.34 3.17
C ASN A 70 6.91 11.35 3.85
N ALA A 71 7.15 10.95 5.09
CA ALA A 71 6.35 9.93 5.79
C ALA A 71 4.93 10.40 6.12
N THR A 72 4.68 11.72 6.13
CA THR A 72 3.37 12.30 6.52
C THR A 72 2.23 11.79 5.64
N GLY A 73 2.42 11.72 4.32
CA GLY A 73 1.39 11.19 3.42
C GLY A 73 1.04 9.72 3.68
N VAL A 74 2.07 8.86 3.74
CA VAL A 74 1.91 7.42 3.98
C VAL A 74 1.32 7.14 5.36
N SER A 75 1.77 7.88 6.38
CA SER A 75 1.26 7.74 7.75
C SER A 75 -0.21 8.12 7.87
N VAL A 76 -0.67 9.19 7.22
CA VAL A 76 -2.08 9.59 7.25
C VAL A 76 -2.97 8.51 6.63
N ILE A 77 -2.56 7.93 5.49
CA ILE A 77 -3.30 6.83 4.87
C ILE A 77 -3.42 5.64 5.84
N LEU A 78 -2.32 5.23 6.48
CA LEU A 78 -2.32 4.13 7.44
C LEU A 78 -3.21 4.39 8.67
N ILE A 79 -3.23 5.63 9.18
CA ILE A 79 -4.10 6.03 10.30
C ILE A 79 -5.57 5.96 9.88
N VAL A 80 -5.94 6.59 8.77
CA VAL A 80 -7.34 6.67 8.34
C VAL A 80 -7.88 5.29 7.99
N VAL A 81 -7.15 4.51 7.19
CA VAL A 81 -7.56 3.16 6.80
C VAL A 81 -7.59 2.23 8.01
N GLY A 82 -6.56 2.27 8.86
CA GLY A 82 -6.49 1.45 10.07
C GLY A 82 -7.65 1.72 11.03
N LEU A 83 -7.96 2.99 11.32
CA LEU A 83 -9.08 3.35 12.19
C LEU A 83 -10.44 2.98 11.57
N ALA A 84 -10.63 3.20 10.26
CA ALA A 84 -11.88 2.85 9.58
C ALA A 84 -12.15 1.33 9.62
N LEU A 85 -11.13 0.52 9.33
CA LEU A 85 -11.24 -0.94 9.37
C LEU A 85 -11.39 -1.46 10.81
N ALA A 86 -10.67 -0.89 11.77
CA ALA A 86 -10.85 -1.23 13.18
C ALA A 86 -12.28 -0.94 13.66
N ALA A 87 -12.83 0.23 13.30
CA ALA A 87 -14.21 0.58 13.63
C ALA A 87 -15.21 -0.40 13.02
N LEU A 88 -15.04 -0.77 11.74
CA LEU A 88 -15.88 -1.77 11.07
C LEU A 88 -15.85 -3.13 11.80
N CYS A 89 -14.65 -3.58 12.19
CA CYS A 89 -14.45 -4.81 12.96
C CYS A 89 -15.13 -4.75 14.33
N PHE A 90 -14.93 -3.68 15.11
CA PHE A 90 -15.57 -3.56 16.43
C PHE A 90 -17.08 -3.47 16.33
N VAL A 91 -17.62 -2.77 15.33
CA VAL A 91 -19.07 -2.78 15.05
C VAL A 91 -19.56 -4.21 14.81
N GLY A 92 -18.85 -5.03 14.04
CA GLY A 92 -19.16 -6.45 13.84
C GLY A 92 -19.12 -7.28 15.13
N ALA A 93 -18.13 -7.04 15.98
CA ALA A 93 -18.01 -7.70 17.28
C ALA A 93 -19.16 -7.31 18.23
N PHE A 94 -19.47 -6.02 18.35
CA PHE A 94 -20.57 -5.52 19.19
C PHE A 94 -21.94 -5.97 18.67
N ALA A 95 -22.16 -5.94 17.35
CA ALA A 95 -23.39 -6.43 16.74
C ALA A 95 -23.65 -7.92 17.07
N SER A 96 -22.59 -8.72 17.05
CA SER A 96 -22.64 -10.16 17.34
C SER A 96 -22.86 -10.45 18.82
N CYS A 97 -22.21 -9.69 19.72
CA CYS A 97 -22.28 -9.88 21.16
C CYS A 97 -23.60 -9.37 21.78
N CYS A 98 -24.03 -8.16 21.40
CA CYS A 98 -25.20 -7.51 21.97
C CYS A 98 -26.54 -7.96 21.33
N GLY A 99 -26.50 -8.77 20.28
CA GLY A 99 -27.69 -9.26 19.60
C GLY A 99 -28.52 -8.16 18.91
N CYS A 100 -27.92 -6.99 18.63
CA CYS A 100 -28.60 -5.88 17.98
C CYS A 100 -28.86 -6.20 16.50
N GLY A 101 -30.07 -6.68 16.20
CA GLY A 101 -30.44 -7.12 14.84
C GLY A 101 -30.32 -6.05 13.76
N LEU A 102 -30.52 -4.76 14.09
CA LEU A 102 -30.35 -3.67 13.14
C LEU A 102 -28.88 -3.44 12.79
N LEU A 103 -27.99 -3.39 13.79
CA LEU A 103 -26.56 -3.20 13.58
C LEU A 103 -25.95 -4.37 12.82
N LEU A 104 -26.40 -5.59 13.11
CA LEU A 104 -25.99 -6.80 12.41
C LEU A 104 -26.41 -6.78 10.94
N LYS A 105 -27.63 -6.30 10.63
CA LYS A 105 -28.09 -6.13 9.24
C LYS A 105 -27.24 -5.11 8.47
N ILE A 106 -26.96 -3.95 9.07
CA ILE A 106 -26.12 -2.91 8.43
C ILE A 106 -24.71 -3.46 8.17
N TYR A 107 -24.11 -4.11 9.17
CA TYR A 107 -22.81 -4.76 9.03
C TYR A 107 -22.82 -5.82 7.91
N ALA A 108 -23.85 -6.67 7.84
CA ALA A 108 -23.99 -7.68 6.81
C ALA A 108 -24.15 -7.09 5.41
N ILE A 109 -24.89 -5.98 5.25
CA ILE A 109 -25.01 -5.27 3.98
C ILE A 109 -23.66 -4.71 3.54
N ILE A 110 -22.91 -4.06 4.45
CA ILE A 110 -21.58 -3.53 4.15
C ILE A 110 -20.64 -4.67 3.70
N LEU A 111 -20.62 -5.79 4.44
CA LEU A 111 -19.81 -6.95 4.07
C LEU A 111 -20.26 -7.57 2.74
N ALA A 112 -21.55 -7.62 2.44
CA ALA A 112 -22.04 -8.14 1.17
C ALA A 112 -21.57 -7.29 -0.01
N VAL A 113 -21.70 -5.96 0.10
CA VAL A 113 -21.24 -5.01 -0.93
C VAL A 113 -19.73 -5.15 -1.15
N LEU A 114 -18.94 -5.18 -0.06
CA LEU A 114 -17.49 -5.36 -0.13
C LEU A 114 -17.11 -6.72 -0.73
N LEU A 115 -17.84 -7.79 -0.43
CA LEU A 115 -17.56 -9.15 -0.92
C LEU A 115 -17.80 -9.22 -2.42
N VAL A 116 -18.92 -8.67 -2.90
CA VAL A 116 -19.21 -8.57 -4.33
C VAL A 116 -18.14 -7.74 -5.04
N ALA A 117 -17.75 -6.58 -4.48
CA ALA A 117 -16.70 -5.74 -5.04
C ALA A 117 -15.36 -6.49 -5.14
N GLN A 118 -14.97 -7.25 -4.12
CA GLN A 118 -13.76 -8.06 -4.14
C GLN A 118 -13.81 -9.18 -5.17
N ILE A 119 -14.93 -9.92 -5.25
CA ILE A 119 -15.09 -11.00 -6.25
C ILE A 119 -14.99 -10.42 -7.67
N VAL A 120 -15.65 -9.29 -7.94
CA VAL A 120 -15.58 -8.61 -9.25
C VAL A 120 -14.14 -8.14 -9.52
N ALA A 121 -13.49 -7.50 -8.56
CA ALA A 121 -12.11 -7.03 -8.71
C ALA A 121 -11.15 -8.19 -9.00
N VAL A 122 -11.25 -9.29 -8.25
CA VAL A 122 -10.40 -10.48 -8.47
C VAL A 122 -10.70 -11.12 -9.82
N ALA A 123 -11.99 -11.31 -10.17
CA ALA A 123 -12.36 -11.88 -11.45
C ALA A 123 -11.85 -11.04 -12.63
N VAL A 124 -11.98 -9.71 -12.57
CA VAL A 124 -11.52 -8.80 -13.63
C VAL A 124 -10.00 -8.76 -13.72
N LEU A 125 -9.31 -8.51 -12.60
CA LEU A 125 -7.88 -8.29 -12.58
C LEU A 125 -7.08 -9.58 -12.87
N PHE A 126 -7.56 -10.73 -12.40
CA PHE A 126 -6.88 -12.01 -12.58
C PHE A 126 -7.42 -12.84 -13.76
N SER A 127 -8.45 -12.36 -14.48
CA SER A 127 -8.90 -13.01 -15.73
C SER A 127 -7.79 -13.08 -16.78
N ASP A 128 -6.88 -12.11 -16.77
CA ASP A 128 -5.77 -11.99 -17.70
C ASP A 128 -4.58 -11.38 -16.93
N PRO A 129 -3.44 -12.06 -16.85
CA PRO A 129 -2.27 -11.55 -16.13
C PRO A 129 -1.75 -10.22 -16.74
N VAL A 130 -2.07 -9.93 -18.00
CA VAL A 130 -1.79 -8.64 -18.64
C VAL A 130 -2.64 -7.52 -18.03
N LYS A 131 -3.91 -7.77 -17.67
CA LYS A 131 -4.82 -6.75 -17.11
C LYS A 131 -4.40 -6.28 -15.72
N LEU A 132 -4.00 -7.20 -14.84
CA LEU A 132 -3.48 -6.83 -13.52
C LEU A 132 -2.26 -5.91 -13.69
N THR A 133 -1.34 -6.32 -14.54
CA THR A 133 -0.11 -5.58 -14.84
C THR A 133 -0.41 -4.20 -15.42
N GLN A 134 -1.30 -4.10 -16.40
CA GLN A 134 -1.72 -2.81 -16.97
C GLN A 134 -2.41 -1.91 -15.93
N SER A 135 -3.21 -2.49 -15.05
CA SER A 135 -3.89 -1.75 -13.99
C SER A 135 -2.89 -1.18 -12.98
N ILE A 136 -1.86 -1.94 -12.61
CA ILE A 136 -0.77 -1.47 -11.74
C ILE A 136 0.03 -0.36 -12.43
N ILE A 137 0.38 -0.53 -13.70
CA ILE A 137 1.07 0.51 -14.49
C ILE A 137 0.24 1.79 -14.57
N THR A 138 -1.08 1.67 -14.77
CA THR A 138 -1.98 2.82 -14.78
C THR A 138 -2.00 3.52 -13.42
N ALA A 139 -2.15 2.75 -12.34
CA ALA A 139 -2.13 3.30 -10.98
C ALA A 139 -0.80 3.99 -10.64
N MET A 140 0.33 3.40 -11.04
CA MET A 140 1.65 4.00 -10.86
C MET A 140 1.78 5.32 -11.64
N ASN A 141 1.31 5.38 -12.88
CA ASN A 141 1.29 6.62 -13.66
C ASN A 141 0.40 7.70 -13.02
N GLU A 142 -0.77 7.34 -12.50
CA GLU A 142 -1.63 8.27 -11.75
C GLU A 142 -0.92 8.79 -10.48
N LEU A 143 -0.21 7.92 -9.75
CA LEU A 143 0.62 8.34 -8.63
C LEU A 143 1.73 9.31 -9.09
N LEU A 144 2.35 9.05 -10.24
CA LEU A 144 3.45 9.87 -10.78
C LEU A 144 3.01 11.31 -11.08
N LYS A 145 1.75 11.53 -11.47
CA LYS A 145 1.19 12.88 -11.66
C LYS A 145 1.25 13.74 -10.40
N THR A 146 1.16 13.11 -9.24
CA THR A 146 1.20 13.80 -7.94
C THR A 146 2.58 13.82 -7.30
N PHE A 147 3.58 13.25 -7.97
CA PHE A 147 4.97 13.27 -7.50
C PHE A 147 5.48 14.70 -7.35
N GLY A 148 6.18 14.97 -6.24
CA GLY A 148 6.71 16.30 -5.90
C GLY A 148 5.68 17.32 -5.42
N LYS A 149 4.39 16.96 -5.30
CA LYS A 149 3.39 17.84 -4.70
C LYS A 149 3.50 17.80 -3.17
N THR A 150 3.22 18.94 -2.51
CA THR A 150 3.42 19.11 -1.07
C THR A 150 2.25 18.66 -0.20
N ASN A 151 1.11 18.30 -0.80
CA ASN A 151 -0.03 17.77 -0.06
C ASN A 151 0.22 16.30 0.37
N GLU A 152 -0.64 15.78 1.25
CA GLU A 152 -0.47 14.43 1.81
C GLU A 152 -0.42 13.34 0.72
N VAL A 153 -1.25 13.47 -0.32
CA VAL A 153 -1.24 12.56 -1.48
C VAL A 153 0.08 12.64 -2.24
N GLY A 154 0.60 13.85 -2.46
CA GLY A 154 1.86 14.08 -3.13
C GLY A 154 3.06 13.57 -2.34
N GLN A 155 3.08 13.75 -1.03
CA GLN A 155 4.13 13.18 -0.18
C GLN A 155 4.10 11.66 -0.20
N ALA A 156 2.90 11.05 -0.15
CA ALA A 156 2.75 9.60 -0.26
C ALA A 156 3.23 9.08 -1.62
N SER A 157 2.80 9.69 -2.72
CA SER A 157 3.21 9.27 -4.06
C SER A 157 4.70 9.48 -4.30
N THR A 158 5.28 10.56 -3.76
CA THR A 158 6.72 10.83 -3.84
C THR A 158 7.51 9.78 -3.07
N ALA A 159 7.09 9.42 -1.86
CA ALA A 159 7.69 8.32 -1.10
C ALA A 159 7.62 6.97 -1.83
N ILE A 160 6.46 6.63 -2.40
CA ILE A 160 6.24 5.38 -3.14
C ILE A 160 7.12 5.32 -4.39
N TRP A 161 7.16 6.39 -5.18
CA TRP A 161 7.96 6.43 -6.40
C TRP A 161 9.45 6.47 -6.13
N THR A 162 9.92 7.22 -5.13
CA THR A 162 11.34 7.20 -4.74
C THR A 162 11.75 5.80 -4.29
N LEU A 163 10.91 5.11 -3.52
CA LEU A 163 11.16 3.71 -3.19
C LEU A 163 11.19 2.83 -4.44
N ALA A 164 10.21 2.96 -5.35
CA ALA A 164 10.15 2.14 -6.57
C ALA A 164 11.35 2.37 -7.50
N MET A 165 11.88 3.60 -7.55
CA MET A 165 13.04 3.97 -8.38
C MET A 165 14.37 3.45 -7.82
N THR A 166 14.48 3.28 -6.51
CA THR A 166 15.73 2.86 -5.85
C THR A 166 15.71 1.38 -5.45
N TYR A 167 14.54 0.79 -5.25
CA TYR A 167 14.41 -0.59 -4.78
C TYR A 167 14.88 -1.60 -5.84
N ASN A 168 15.82 -2.47 -5.44
CA ASN A 168 16.35 -3.57 -6.24
C ASN A 168 16.96 -3.10 -7.58
N GLY A 169 17.76 -2.04 -7.50
CA GLY A 169 18.45 -1.37 -8.60
C GLY A 169 17.82 -0.02 -8.95
N THR A 170 18.55 0.84 -9.65
CA THR A 170 18.06 2.19 -10.00
C THR A 170 17.25 2.17 -11.31
N CYS A 171 16.11 2.85 -11.33
CA CYS A 171 15.35 3.23 -12.54
C CYS A 171 14.81 4.66 -12.38
N CYS A 172 14.29 5.26 -13.46
CA CYS A 172 13.87 6.66 -13.47
C CYS A 172 12.52 6.85 -14.17
N GLY A 173 11.53 7.36 -13.45
CA GLY A 173 10.19 7.56 -14.01
C GLY A 173 9.53 6.24 -14.44
N MET A 174 8.42 6.32 -15.16
CA MET A 174 7.79 5.14 -15.73
C MET A 174 8.56 4.65 -16.96
N ASP A 175 8.81 5.54 -17.91
CA ASP A 175 9.48 5.31 -19.18
C ASP A 175 10.79 6.10 -19.32
N GLY A 176 11.08 7.01 -18.39
CA GLY A 176 12.35 7.72 -18.30
C GLY A 176 12.25 9.06 -17.59
N ALA A 177 13.32 9.83 -17.63
CA ALA A 177 13.40 11.14 -16.97
C ALA A 177 12.42 12.19 -17.55
N GLU A 178 12.01 12.04 -18.80
CA GLU A 178 11.05 12.95 -19.45
C GLU A 178 9.67 12.95 -18.76
N ASP A 179 9.32 11.86 -18.07
CA ASP A 179 8.06 11.75 -17.33
C ASP A 179 7.92 12.81 -16.23
N PHE A 180 9.01 13.23 -15.60
CA PHE A 180 8.96 14.28 -14.58
C PHE A 180 8.56 15.64 -15.19
N LYS A 181 8.87 15.87 -16.46
CA LYS A 181 8.46 17.06 -17.21
C LYS A 181 7.01 16.94 -17.68
N THR A 182 6.65 15.80 -18.27
CA THR A 182 5.39 15.63 -19.00
C THR A 182 4.23 15.18 -18.13
N ILE A 183 4.49 14.37 -17.10
CA ILE A 183 3.50 13.78 -16.20
C ILE A 183 3.45 14.55 -14.87
N SER A 184 4.58 14.69 -14.18
CA SER A 184 4.64 15.33 -12.86
C SER A 184 4.69 16.86 -12.91
N GLN A 185 5.05 17.42 -14.08
CA GLN A 185 5.22 18.86 -14.32
C GLN A 185 6.21 19.49 -13.33
N LEU A 186 7.35 18.84 -13.15
CA LEU A 186 8.48 19.31 -12.36
C LEU A 186 9.54 19.98 -13.25
N ASN A 187 10.38 20.81 -12.62
CA ASN A 187 11.52 21.44 -13.28
C ASN A 187 12.78 20.57 -13.22
N ASP A 188 12.92 19.77 -12.16
CA ASP A 188 14.08 18.93 -11.89
C ASP A 188 13.67 17.46 -11.76
N ALA A 189 14.58 16.58 -12.17
CA ALA A 189 14.45 15.14 -11.99
C ALA A 189 14.93 14.74 -10.58
N PRO A 190 14.28 13.74 -9.95
CA PRO A 190 14.68 13.27 -8.63
C PRO A 190 16.03 12.55 -8.68
N ALA A 191 16.73 12.52 -7.54
CA ALA A 191 18.09 11.98 -7.44
C ALA A 191 18.32 10.58 -8.06
N PRO A 192 17.38 9.61 -7.98
CA PRO A 192 17.56 8.31 -8.64
C PRO A 192 17.78 8.41 -10.16
N CYS A 193 17.27 9.46 -10.80
CA CYS A 193 17.45 9.70 -12.24
C CYS A 193 18.84 10.22 -12.63
N CYS A 194 19.66 10.62 -11.65
CA CYS A 194 20.92 11.32 -11.89
C CYS A 194 22.16 10.40 -11.76
N LYS A 195 21.97 9.13 -11.33
CA LYS A 195 22.98 8.19 -10.80
C LYS A 195 23.68 8.73 -9.53
N HIS A 196 23.61 8.01 -8.40
CA HIS A 196 24.20 8.39 -7.09
C HIS A 196 25.75 8.38 -7.07
N PRO A 197 26.41 9.15 -6.18
CA PRO A 197 26.14 10.56 -5.89
C PRO A 197 27.40 11.44 -6.09
N ASP A 198 27.22 12.63 -6.64
CA ASP A 198 28.10 13.74 -6.27
C ASP A 198 27.63 14.25 -4.90
N PRO A 199 28.48 14.26 -3.84
CA PRO A 199 28.11 14.71 -2.50
C PRO A 199 27.62 16.18 -2.43
N ASN A 200 27.73 16.93 -3.53
CA ASN A 200 27.25 18.30 -3.65
C ASN A 200 25.87 18.44 -4.32
N THR A 201 25.27 17.37 -4.88
CA THR A 201 23.94 17.41 -5.54
C THR A 201 22.88 16.66 -4.72
N LYS A 202 22.60 17.18 -3.53
CA LYS A 202 21.61 16.59 -2.60
C LYS A 202 20.14 16.74 -3.04
N THR A 203 19.86 17.36 -4.19
CA THR A 203 18.49 17.81 -4.55
C THR A 203 17.97 17.33 -5.90
N GLY A 204 18.67 16.41 -6.58
CA GLY A 204 18.34 15.99 -7.95
C GLY A 204 19.18 16.72 -9.00
N CYS A 205 18.77 16.64 -10.26
CA CYS A 205 19.46 17.26 -11.40
C CYS A 205 18.43 17.80 -12.40
N SER A 206 18.87 18.63 -13.35
CA SER A 206 17.97 19.10 -14.40
C SER A 206 17.46 17.92 -15.24
N ILE A 207 16.25 18.05 -15.78
CA ILE A 207 15.65 16.96 -16.59
C ILE A 207 16.51 16.65 -17.82
N ASP A 208 17.12 17.67 -18.45
CA ASP A 208 18.01 17.47 -19.60
C ASP A 208 19.27 16.69 -19.25
N GLU A 209 19.82 16.88 -18.04
CA GLU A 209 20.93 16.06 -17.53
C GLU A 209 20.49 14.62 -17.28
N ALA A 210 19.34 14.42 -16.64
CA ALA A 210 18.80 13.08 -16.39
C ALA A 210 18.53 12.30 -17.69
N ILE A 211 18.01 12.97 -18.74
CA ILE A 211 17.85 12.39 -20.07
C ILE A 211 19.21 11.96 -20.64
N LYS A 212 20.24 12.82 -20.54
CA LYS A 212 21.61 12.49 -21.00
C LYS A 212 22.23 11.32 -20.23
N LYS A 213 21.89 11.15 -18.95
CA LYS A 213 22.35 10.02 -18.13
C LYS A 213 21.74 8.68 -18.56
N GLY A 214 20.58 8.71 -19.22
CA GLY A 214 19.95 7.54 -19.83
C GLY A 214 19.62 6.43 -18.83
N VAL A 215 19.19 6.79 -17.61
CA VAL A 215 18.70 5.79 -16.63
C VAL A 215 17.41 5.18 -17.17
N PRO A 216 17.28 3.84 -17.24
CA PRO A 216 16.10 3.20 -17.80
C PRO A 216 14.84 3.46 -16.97
N GLY A 217 13.68 3.45 -17.62
CA GLY A 217 12.37 3.56 -16.98
C GLY A 217 12.04 2.38 -16.05
N CYS A 218 11.15 2.60 -15.08
CA CYS A 218 10.75 1.56 -14.12
C CYS A 218 9.71 0.56 -14.66
N ARG A 219 9.16 0.76 -15.88
CA ARG A 219 8.05 -0.05 -16.42
C ARG A 219 8.33 -1.55 -16.36
N GLU A 220 9.40 -1.99 -16.99
CA GLU A 220 9.73 -3.42 -17.08
C GLU A 220 9.90 -4.03 -15.68
N ARG A 221 10.50 -3.29 -14.74
CA ARG A 221 10.67 -3.73 -13.35
C ARG A 221 9.34 -3.85 -12.61
N ILE A 222 8.43 -2.89 -12.75
CA ILE A 222 7.11 -2.95 -12.12
C ILE A 222 6.30 -4.12 -12.72
N GLN A 223 6.42 -4.34 -14.04
CA GLN A 223 5.79 -5.46 -14.71
C GLN A 223 6.35 -6.80 -14.21
N SER A 224 7.68 -6.98 -14.19
CA SER A 224 8.31 -8.22 -13.73
C SER A 224 7.96 -8.51 -12.28
N PHE A 225 8.07 -7.52 -11.39
CA PHE A 225 7.65 -7.65 -9.99
C PHE A 225 6.19 -8.08 -9.87
N THR A 226 5.29 -7.52 -10.68
CA THR A 226 3.87 -7.89 -10.69
C THR A 226 3.68 -9.34 -11.15
N TYR A 227 4.30 -9.73 -12.26
CA TYR A 227 4.18 -11.08 -12.82
C TYR A 227 4.74 -12.15 -11.89
N ASP A 228 5.93 -11.91 -11.34
CA ASP A 228 6.62 -12.85 -10.45
C ASP A 228 5.84 -13.07 -9.14
N ASN A 229 5.15 -12.04 -8.66
CA ASN A 229 4.38 -12.09 -7.42
C ASN A 229 2.87 -12.30 -7.64
N LEU A 230 2.40 -12.48 -8.88
CA LEU A 230 0.98 -12.59 -9.22
C LEU A 230 0.28 -13.69 -8.41
N LYS A 231 0.94 -14.85 -8.23
CA LYS A 231 0.41 -15.96 -7.41
C LYS A 231 0.23 -15.56 -5.95
N MET A 232 1.20 -14.86 -5.36
CA MET A 232 1.12 -14.40 -3.98
C MET A 232 -0.02 -13.40 -3.80
N ILE A 233 -0.13 -12.41 -4.71
CA ILE A 233 -1.21 -11.41 -4.69
C ILE A 233 -2.57 -12.10 -4.81
N MET A 234 -2.70 -13.09 -5.70
CA MET A 234 -3.91 -13.90 -5.84
C MET A 234 -4.25 -14.66 -4.55
N TYR A 235 -3.29 -15.31 -3.91
CA TYR A 235 -3.53 -16.02 -2.65
C TYR A 235 -4.00 -15.09 -1.53
N VAL A 236 -3.40 -13.91 -1.42
CA VAL A 236 -3.83 -12.90 -0.44
C VAL A 236 -5.27 -12.45 -0.72
N ALA A 237 -5.62 -12.19 -1.98
CA ALA A 237 -6.96 -11.78 -2.36
C ALA A 237 -8.02 -12.88 -2.10
N ILE A 238 -7.70 -14.14 -2.42
CA ILE A 238 -8.58 -15.29 -2.15
C ILE A 238 -8.74 -15.49 -0.64
N ALA A 239 -7.66 -15.38 0.14
CA ALA A 239 -7.73 -15.49 1.59
C ALA A 239 -8.64 -14.41 2.21
N ALA A 240 -8.55 -13.18 1.73
CA ALA A 240 -9.43 -12.09 2.16
C ALA A 240 -10.91 -12.38 1.87
N ILE A 241 -11.21 -12.89 0.66
CA ILE A 241 -12.58 -13.29 0.27
C ILE A 241 -13.09 -14.43 1.16
N VAL A 242 -12.27 -15.45 1.43
CA VAL A 242 -12.66 -16.59 2.28
C VAL A 242 -12.93 -16.13 3.71
N ILE A 243 -12.07 -15.28 4.28
CA ILE A 243 -12.27 -14.71 5.61
C ILE A 243 -13.58 -13.90 5.64
N GLN A 244 -13.81 -13.03 4.67
CA GLN A 244 -15.01 -12.21 4.61
C GLN A 244 -16.29 -13.04 4.38
N ALA A 245 -16.24 -14.06 3.53
CA ALA A 245 -17.34 -14.98 3.31
C ALA A 245 -17.65 -15.81 4.57
N SER A 246 -16.64 -16.17 5.37
CA SER A 246 -16.85 -16.84 6.66
C SER A 246 -17.58 -15.94 7.68
N LEU A 247 -17.28 -14.63 7.66
CA LEU A 247 -17.99 -13.63 8.45
C LEU A 247 -19.44 -13.42 7.96
N PHE A 248 -19.67 -13.47 6.64
CA PHE A 248 -20.99 -13.27 6.04
C PHE A 248 -21.93 -14.49 6.11
N SER A 249 -21.42 -15.70 5.88
CA SER A 249 -22.19 -16.96 5.80
C SER A 249 -22.77 -17.43 7.14
N SER A 250 -22.46 -16.71 8.20
CA SER A 250 -23.01 -16.98 9.51
C SER A 250 -24.46 -16.47 9.58
N PRO A 251 -25.44 -17.30 10.00
CA PRO A 251 -26.83 -16.91 9.97
C PRO A 251 -27.08 -15.79 10.98
N LEU A 252 -27.47 -14.64 10.45
CA LEU A 252 -28.15 -13.58 11.21
C LEU A 252 -29.36 -14.14 11.97
#